data_AF-A0A397AJE7-F1
#
_entry.id   AF-A0A397AJE7-F1
#
_cell.length_a   1.000
_cell.length_b   1.000
_cell.length_c   1.000
_cell.angle_alpha   90.00
_cell.angle_beta   90.00
_cell.angle_gamma   90.00
#
_symmetry.space_group_name_H-M   'P 1'
#
loop_
_entity.id
_entity.type
_entity.pdbx_description
1 polymer ?
#
loop_
_entity_poly.entity_id
_entity_poly.type
_entity_poly.pdbx_seq_one_letter_code
_entity_poly.pdbx_strand_id
1 'polypeptide(L)'
;MFTLREMSASSSVESVPHAEPLPSVEYVLHGKPLSSVESLSSVELLSSVGSVPYGEPLPLTFDALALGRATRPKRLVNIRRYLLVANQLMGWKLWTMMIFHIRLSFRADEGIDVMCSQFLHPLTSVDEFGTVTTLDVQIRGKTGKKKWIVLSLYRDDQCPELCPVRAVLAWIHLSRHPGTGYLFPHDKDATKCYPPATFQTKCRNVCTKVTGRQGPFATHWLRKTGWLLATWGGGSGVDMQQASRHKSLEMAGRYKQDVQSLLEIAKNQRYLIDV
;
A
#
# COMPACT_ATOMS: atom_id res chain seq x y z
N MET A 1 42.47 -1.93 -11.18
CA MET A 1 43.61 -1.87 -10.26
C MET A 1 43.87 -0.41 -9.95
N PHE A 2 43.35 0.09 -8.83
CA PHE A 2 43.68 1.41 -8.28
C PHE A 2 43.67 1.32 -6.75
N THR A 3 44.69 1.94 -6.18
CA THR A 3 45.30 1.69 -4.87
C THR A 3 44.72 2.55 -3.76
N LEU A 4 44.54 1.91 -2.60
CA LEU A 4 44.43 2.53 -1.27
C LEU A 4 45.71 3.30 -0.92
N ARG A 5 45.60 4.56 -0.49
CA ARG A 5 46.50 5.13 0.53
C ARG A 5 45.89 6.34 1.27
N GLU A 6 45.61 6.09 2.54
CA GLU A 6 45.81 6.91 3.74
C GLU A 6 45.62 8.43 3.69
N MET A 7 44.70 8.94 4.51
CA MET A 7 45.00 10.02 5.46
C MET A 7 44.22 9.77 6.77
N SER A 8 44.98 9.54 7.85
CA SER A 8 44.49 9.35 9.21
C SER A 8 44.39 10.68 9.97
N ALA A 9 43.39 10.72 10.85
CA ALA A 9 43.32 11.37 12.16
C ALA A 9 43.33 12.91 12.27
N SER A 10 42.21 13.45 12.78
CA SER A 10 42.23 14.38 13.92
C SER A 10 41.03 14.10 14.83
N SER A 11 41.32 13.66 16.05
CA SER A 11 40.39 13.49 17.16
C SER A 11 39.96 14.83 17.72
N SER A 12 38.67 15.02 18.00
CA SER A 12 38.20 15.99 18.99
C SER A 12 36.93 15.44 19.62
N VAL A 13 37.06 15.13 20.91
CA VAL A 13 35.99 14.69 21.81
C VAL A 13 35.30 15.97 22.28
N GLU A 14 34.04 16.16 21.91
CA GLU A 14 33.18 17.17 22.54
C GLU A 14 32.18 16.50 23.48
N SER A 15 32.17 17.04 24.68
CA SER A 15 31.51 16.61 25.90
C SER A 15 29.98 16.68 25.84
N VAL A 16 29.35 15.66 26.44
CA VAL A 16 27.90 15.57 26.72
C VAL A 16 27.52 16.60 27.80
N PRO A 17 26.51 17.45 27.60
CA PRO A 17 25.90 18.19 28.69
C PRO A 17 24.86 17.33 29.42
N HIS A 18 24.96 17.40 30.74
CA HIS A 18 24.12 16.76 31.74
C HIS A 18 22.64 17.14 31.59
N ALA A 19 21.76 16.16 31.78
CA ALA A 19 20.31 16.29 31.72
C ALA A 19 19.75 17.23 32.81
N GLU A 20 18.81 18.09 32.42
CA GLU A 20 17.84 18.72 33.32
C GLU A 20 16.53 17.90 33.32
N PRO A 21 15.88 17.69 34.48
CA PRO A 21 14.66 16.90 34.59
C PRO A 21 13.43 17.68 34.10
N LEU A 22 12.56 16.99 33.35
CA LEU A 22 11.27 17.50 32.88
C LEU A 22 10.34 17.84 34.06
N PRO A 23 9.56 18.93 34.00
CA PRO A 23 8.58 19.23 35.02
C PRO A 23 7.38 18.27 34.94
N SER A 24 6.97 17.79 36.11
CA SER A 24 5.81 16.95 36.36
C SER A 24 4.53 17.59 35.82
N VAL A 25 3.84 16.94 34.87
CA VAL A 25 2.50 17.35 34.44
C VAL A 25 1.48 16.74 35.40
N GLU A 26 0.94 17.59 36.29
CA GLU A 26 -0.21 17.29 37.13
C GLU A 26 -1.46 17.11 36.28
N TYR A 27 -2.21 16.03 36.55
CA TYR A 27 -3.57 15.84 36.07
C TYR A 27 -4.49 16.84 36.76
N VAL A 28 -5.08 17.76 36.00
CA VAL A 28 -6.24 18.55 36.45
C VAL A 28 -7.48 18.14 35.67
N LEU A 29 -8.27 17.29 36.31
CA LEU A 29 -9.68 17.05 36.01
C LEU A 29 -10.50 18.19 36.62
N HIS A 30 -11.29 18.89 35.80
CA HIS A 30 -12.54 19.63 36.07
C HIS A 30 -12.70 20.62 34.89
N GLY A 31 -13.73 20.65 34.05
CA GLY A 31 -15.11 20.17 34.13
C GLY A 31 -16.02 21.34 33.73
N LYS A 32 -16.76 21.23 32.63
CA LYS A 32 -18.14 21.75 32.49
C LYS A 32 -18.81 21.22 31.19
N PRO A 33 -20.12 20.94 31.23
CA PRO A 33 -20.82 20.17 30.20
C PRO A 33 -21.36 21.08 29.09
N LEU A 34 -21.45 20.56 27.87
CA LEU A 34 -22.25 21.16 26.81
C LEU A 34 -23.45 20.26 26.52
N SER A 35 -24.60 20.79 26.92
CA SER A 35 -25.96 20.35 26.66
C SER A 35 -26.36 20.51 25.19
N SER A 36 -27.23 19.60 24.75
CA SER A 36 -28.21 19.74 23.65
C SER A 36 -27.68 19.70 22.21
N VAL A 37 -27.81 18.52 21.57
CA VAL A 37 -28.31 18.44 20.19
C VAL A 37 -29.34 17.30 20.09
N GLU A 38 -30.55 17.76 19.86
CA GLU A 38 -31.77 17.19 19.30
C GLU A 38 -31.85 15.71 18.87
N SER A 39 -32.97 15.14 19.30
CA SER A 39 -33.56 13.85 18.95
C SER A 39 -33.81 13.70 17.45
N LEU A 40 -33.35 12.60 16.86
CA LEU A 40 -33.98 11.99 15.68
C LEU A 40 -34.19 10.50 15.94
N SER A 41 -35.39 10.22 16.41
CA SER A 41 -36.06 8.93 16.42
C SER A 41 -36.21 8.38 15.00
N SER A 42 -35.66 7.19 14.74
CA SER A 42 -36.21 6.17 13.84
C SER A 42 -35.33 4.91 13.94
N VAL A 43 -35.46 4.20 15.06
CA VAL A 43 -35.06 2.80 15.16
C VAL A 43 -36.31 1.99 14.83
N GLU A 44 -36.50 1.65 13.55
CA GLU A 44 -37.46 0.61 13.20
C GLU A 44 -36.86 -0.75 13.57
N LEU A 45 -37.33 -1.22 14.72
CA LEU A 45 -37.41 -2.62 15.11
C LEU A 45 -37.99 -3.45 13.96
N LEU A 46 -37.16 -4.30 13.36
CA LEU A 46 -37.64 -5.52 12.71
C LEU A 46 -37.37 -6.71 13.64
N SER A 47 -38.23 -6.83 14.64
CA SER A 47 -38.53 -8.10 15.29
C SER A 47 -39.55 -8.86 14.44
N SER A 48 -39.10 -9.85 13.67
CA SER A 48 -39.96 -10.96 13.26
C SER A 48 -39.09 -12.18 12.99
N VAL A 49 -39.22 -13.18 13.86
CA VAL A 49 -38.59 -14.48 13.76
C VAL A 49 -39.29 -15.25 12.65
N GLY A 50 -38.55 -15.50 11.55
CA GLY A 50 -38.89 -16.49 10.53
C GLY A 50 -37.80 -17.56 10.53
N SER A 51 -38.21 -18.78 10.81
CA SER A 51 -37.44 -20.03 10.90
C SER A 51 -36.20 -20.12 9.99
N VAL A 52 -35.09 -20.56 10.59
CA VAL A 52 -33.83 -20.92 9.92
C VAL A 52 -34.08 -22.10 8.98
N PRO A 53 -33.87 -21.97 7.65
CA PRO A 53 -33.63 -23.14 6.81
C PRO A 53 -32.16 -23.53 6.99
N TYR A 54 -31.96 -24.76 7.46
CA TYR A 54 -30.69 -25.46 7.38
C TYR A 54 -30.16 -25.44 5.94
N GLY A 55 -28.91 -25.02 5.78
CA GLY A 55 -28.07 -25.33 4.62
C GLY A 55 -28.11 -24.35 3.45
N GLU A 56 -27.34 -23.26 3.54
CA GLU A 56 -26.62 -22.68 2.40
C GLU A 56 -25.41 -21.87 2.92
N PRO A 57 -24.25 -21.88 2.22
CA PRO A 57 -23.06 -21.24 2.72
C PRO A 57 -23.25 -19.71 2.66
N LEU A 58 -22.72 -18.99 3.65
CA LEU A 58 -22.53 -17.54 3.58
C LEU A 58 -21.12 -17.20 3.04
N PRO A 59 -20.88 -17.07 1.71
CA PRO A 59 -19.64 -16.50 1.21
C PRO A 59 -19.80 -15.27 0.30
N LEU A 60 -20.92 -14.52 0.35
CA LEU A 60 -21.19 -13.45 -0.63
C LEU A 60 -21.31 -12.01 -0.07
N THR A 61 -21.60 -11.83 1.21
CA THR A 61 -21.84 -10.50 1.81
C THR A 61 -20.56 -9.78 2.24
N PHE A 62 -19.58 -10.49 2.83
CA PHE A 62 -18.30 -9.89 3.23
C PHE A 62 -17.44 -9.46 2.03
N ASP A 63 -17.53 -10.24 0.97
CA ASP A 63 -16.81 -10.01 -0.28
C ASP A 63 -17.32 -8.76 -1.02
N ALA A 64 -18.56 -8.34 -0.71
CA ALA A 64 -19.22 -7.18 -1.28
C ALA A 64 -18.68 -5.84 -0.79
N LEU A 65 -18.38 -5.73 0.51
CA LEU A 65 -17.99 -4.45 1.11
C LEU A 65 -16.54 -4.06 0.82
N ALA A 66 -15.65 -5.05 0.66
CA ALA A 66 -14.22 -4.80 0.47
C ALA A 66 -13.91 -4.24 -0.93
N LEU A 67 -14.62 -4.70 -1.96
CA LEU A 67 -14.27 -4.45 -3.36
C LEU A 67 -14.86 -3.13 -3.87
N GLY A 68 -14.10 -2.09 -3.59
CA GLY A 68 -14.43 -0.66 -3.74
C GLY A 68 -13.69 0.15 -2.69
N ARG A 69 -13.33 -0.50 -1.58
CA ARG A 69 -12.54 0.05 -0.48
C ARG A 69 -11.11 -0.53 -0.49
N ALA A 70 -10.86 -1.82 -0.31
CA ALA A 70 -9.51 -2.42 -0.34
C ALA A 70 -9.54 -3.93 -0.64
N THR A 71 -8.42 -4.52 -1.08
CA THR A 71 -8.35 -5.95 -1.43
C THR A 71 -7.61 -6.74 -0.35
N ARG A 72 -8.23 -7.84 0.13
CA ARG A 72 -7.62 -8.76 1.12
C ARG A 72 -6.36 -9.45 0.54
N PRO A 73 -5.37 -9.84 1.37
CA PRO A 73 -4.13 -10.48 0.90
C PRO A 73 -4.37 -11.70 0.00
N LYS A 74 -5.23 -12.63 0.41
CA LYS A 74 -5.56 -13.84 -0.38
C LYS A 74 -6.10 -13.50 -1.77
N ARG A 75 -6.94 -12.47 -1.88
CA ARG A 75 -7.44 -12.02 -3.19
C ARG A 75 -6.39 -11.34 -4.02
N LEU A 76 -5.50 -10.55 -3.41
CA LEU A 76 -4.39 -9.94 -4.12
C LEU A 76 -3.48 -11.02 -4.73
N VAL A 77 -3.24 -12.10 -4.00
CA VAL A 77 -2.55 -13.30 -4.53
C VAL A 77 -3.34 -13.95 -5.67
N ASN A 78 -4.67 -14.06 -5.58
CA ASN A 78 -5.48 -14.59 -6.69
C ASN A 78 -5.44 -13.69 -7.93
N ILE A 79 -5.42 -12.36 -7.76
CA ILE A 79 -5.22 -11.41 -8.85
C ILE A 79 -3.87 -11.63 -9.51
N ARG A 80 -2.80 -11.75 -8.73
CA ARG A 80 -1.46 -12.09 -9.24
C ARG A 80 -1.50 -13.40 -10.04
N ARG A 81 -2.08 -14.47 -9.49
CA ARG A 81 -2.19 -15.76 -10.18
C ARG A 81 -2.92 -15.62 -11.51
N TYR A 82 -4.06 -14.94 -11.51
CA TYR A 82 -4.82 -14.70 -12.74
C TYR A 82 -4.01 -13.94 -13.79
N LEU A 83 -3.23 -12.92 -13.39
CA LEU A 83 -2.41 -12.14 -14.31
C LEU A 83 -1.22 -12.93 -14.86
N LEU A 84 -0.61 -13.77 -14.04
CA LEU A 84 0.64 -14.44 -14.37
C LEU A 84 0.45 -15.86 -14.91
N VAL A 85 -0.75 -16.44 -14.85
CA VAL A 85 -1.01 -17.83 -15.31
C VAL A 85 -0.68 -18.03 -16.79
N ALA A 86 -0.98 -17.05 -17.63
CA ALA A 86 -0.66 -17.10 -19.06
C ALA A 86 0.83 -16.81 -19.35
N ASN A 87 1.60 -16.44 -18.33
CA ASN A 87 3.01 -16.03 -18.41
C ASN A 87 3.32 -15.01 -19.52
N GLN A 88 2.38 -14.10 -19.77
CA GLN A 88 2.52 -13.06 -20.79
C GLN A 88 3.15 -11.80 -20.20
N LEU A 89 3.95 -11.11 -21.02
CA LEU A 89 4.66 -9.89 -20.60
C LEU A 89 3.71 -8.80 -20.08
N MET A 90 2.52 -8.67 -20.69
CA MET A 90 1.50 -7.71 -20.25
C MET A 90 0.92 -8.04 -18.88
N GLY A 91 0.82 -9.33 -18.52
CA GLY A 91 0.40 -9.77 -17.20
C GLY A 91 1.42 -9.37 -16.13
N TRP A 92 2.70 -9.60 -16.42
CA TRP A 92 3.82 -9.16 -15.58
C TRP A 92 3.85 -7.65 -15.39
N LYS A 93 3.77 -6.88 -16.49
CA LYS A 93 3.71 -5.42 -16.45
C LYS A 93 2.60 -4.92 -15.53
N LEU A 94 1.38 -5.41 -15.74
CA LEU A 94 0.22 -4.98 -14.97
C LEU A 94 0.34 -5.38 -13.49
N TRP A 95 0.79 -6.60 -13.19
CA TRP A 95 1.04 -7.03 -11.82
C TRP A 95 2.07 -6.14 -11.12
N THR A 96 3.20 -5.88 -11.77
CA THR A 96 4.27 -5.05 -11.22
C THR A 96 3.78 -3.62 -10.99
N MET A 97 3.04 -3.03 -11.93
CA MET A 97 2.40 -1.72 -11.73
C MET A 97 1.48 -1.72 -10.51
N MET A 98 0.64 -2.75 -10.33
CA MET A 98 -0.29 -2.85 -9.21
C MET A 98 0.44 -2.95 -7.86
N ILE A 99 1.38 -3.87 -7.71
CA ILE A 99 2.09 -4.06 -6.43
C ILE A 99 2.98 -2.85 -6.10
N PHE A 100 3.57 -2.23 -7.11
CA PHE A 100 4.36 -0.99 -6.96
C PHE A 100 3.49 0.15 -6.40
N HIS A 101 2.29 0.37 -6.95
CA HIS A 101 1.34 1.35 -6.42
C HIS A 101 0.85 1.03 -5.01
N ILE A 102 0.57 -0.24 -4.72
CA ILE A 102 0.12 -0.70 -3.40
C ILE A 102 1.18 -0.43 -2.35
N ARG A 103 2.42 -0.86 -2.58
CA ARG A 103 3.50 -0.82 -1.58
C ARG A 103 4.02 0.60 -1.34
N LEU A 104 3.96 1.47 -2.34
CA LEU A 104 4.35 2.88 -2.21
C LEU A 104 3.16 3.82 -1.94
N SER A 105 1.96 3.27 -1.74
CA SER A 105 0.71 4.03 -1.50
C SER A 105 0.39 5.10 -2.55
N PHE A 106 0.81 4.89 -3.79
CA PHE A 106 0.69 5.90 -4.86
C PHE A 106 -0.75 6.26 -5.19
N ARG A 107 -0.93 7.49 -5.64
CA ARG A 107 -2.09 7.88 -6.45
C ARG A 107 -1.95 7.28 -7.85
N ALA A 108 -3.05 7.28 -8.60
CA ALA A 108 -3.11 6.68 -9.94
C ALA A 108 -2.07 7.22 -10.92
N ASP A 109 -1.78 8.52 -10.80
CA ASP A 109 -0.91 9.30 -11.66
C ASP A 109 0.56 9.27 -11.21
N GLU A 110 0.83 8.99 -9.92
CA GLU A 110 2.18 9.06 -9.34
C GLU A 110 3.09 7.86 -9.70
N GLY A 111 2.51 6.68 -9.99
CA GLY A 111 3.29 5.47 -10.22
C GLY A 111 3.47 5.08 -11.70
N ILE A 112 2.76 5.74 -12.61
CA ILE A 112 2.75 5.42 -14.05
C ILE A 112 3.79 6.22 -14.86
N ASP A 113 4.23 7.37 -14.33
CA ASP A 113 5.19 8.26 -14.96
C ASP A 113 6.62 8.11 -14.40
N VAL A 114 6.84 7.12 -13.53
CA VAL A 114 8.14 6.83 -12.93
C VAL A 114 9.14 6.41 -14.01
N MET A 115 10.28 7.07 -14.04
CA MET A 115 11.43 6.77 -14.89
C MET A 115 12.47 5.91 -14.15
N CYS A 116 13.24 5.11 -14.89
CA CYS A 116 14.33 4.32 -14.32
C CYS A 116 15.39 5.20 -13.63
N SER A 117 15.63 6.41 -14.13
CA SER A 117 16.54 7.39 -13.51
C SER A 117 16.07 7.90 -12.14
N GLN A 118 14.83 7.61 -11.74
CA GLN A 118 14.33 7.92 -10.40
C GLN A 118 14.69 6.86 -9.37
N PHE A 119 15.23 5.70 -9.77
CA PHE A 119 15.78 4.74 -8.82
C PHE A 119 17.17 5.22 -8.36
N LEU A 120 17.35 5.28 -7.05
CA LEU A 120 18.55 5.80 -6.42
C LEU A 120 19.50 4.65 -6.10
N HIS A 121 20.41 4.37 -7.03
CA HIS A 121 21.45 3.35 -6.86
C HIS A 121 22.24 3.48 -5.54
N PRO A 122 22.64 4.69 -5.08
CA PRO A 122 23.37 4.84 -3.81
C PRO A 122 22.59 4.46 -2.55
N LEU A 123 21.25 4.38 -2.64
CA LEU A 123 20.39 4.01 -1.50
C LEU A 123 19.88 2.56 -1.61
N THR A 124 19.93 2.00 -2.82
CA THR A 124 19.58 0.60 -3.08
C THR A 124 20.51 -0.31 -2.27
N SER A 125 19.92 -1.23 -1.51
CA SER A 125 20.64 -2.15 -0.64
C SER A 125 20.70 -3.55 -1.24
N VAL A 126 21.87 -4.18 -1.15
CA VAL A 126 22.15 -5.54 -1.59
C VAL A 126 22.84 -6.26 -0.43
N ASP A 127 22.39 -7.48 -0.11
CA ASP A 127 23.03 -8.28 0.92
C ASP A 127 24.32 -8.98 0.44
N GLU A 128 24.97 -9.71 1.34
CA GLU A 128 26.22 -10.43 1.08
C GLU A 128 26.10 -11.51 -0.02
N PHE A 129 24.88 -11.96 -0.33
CA PHE A 129 24.61 -12.96 -1.36
C PHE A 129 24.26 -12.33 -2.72
N GLY A 130 24.40 -11.01 -2.86
CA GLY A 130 24.04 -10.29 -4.09
C GLY A 130 22.53 -10.13 -4.26
N THR A 131 21.74 -10.35 -3.19
CA THR A 131 20.30 -10.22 -3.24
C THR A 131 19.88 -8.79 -2.93
N VAL A 132 19.13 -8.17 -3.84
CA VAL A 132 18.55 -6.84 -3.61
C VAL A 132 17.52 -6.90 -2.48
N THR A 133 17.78 -6.20 -1.39
CA THR A 133 16.92 -6.12 -0.19
C THR A 133 16.05 -4.89 -0.19
N THR A 134 16.53 -3.77 -0.75
CA THR A 134 15.78 -2.51 -0.81
C THR A 134 16.01 -1.80 -2.13
N LEU A 135 14.94 -1.27 -2.74
CA LEU A 135 15.02 -0.35 -3.88
C LEU A 135 14.44 1.01 -3.50
N ASP A 136 15.23 2.07 -3.65
CA ASP A 136 14.80 3.42 -3.34
C ASP A 136 14.43 4.18 -4.61
N VAL A 137 13.28 4.85 -4.58
CA VAL A 137 12.74 5.61 -5.71
C VAL A 137 12.38 7.02 -5.27
N GLN A 138 12.88 8.02 -6.00
CA GLN A 138 12.45 9.40 -5.81
C GLN A 138 11.14 9.66 -6.58
N ILE A 139 10.15 10.24 -5.93
CA ILE A 139 8.89 10.61 -6.57
C ILE A 139 8.52 12.06 -6.27
N ARG A 140 7.71 12.64 -7.16
CA ARG A 140 7.22 14.00 -7.04
C ARG A 140 5.73 13.97 -6.72
N GLY A 141 5.37 14.42 -5.52
CA GLY A 141 3.98 14.47 -5.10
C GLY A 141 3.14 15.51 -5.86
N LYS A 142 1.82 15.36 -5.79
CA LYS A 142 0.82 16.21 -6.46
C LYS A 142 0.76 17.68 -5.99
N THR A 143 1.18 18.02 -4.77
CA THR A 143 0.89 19.35 -4.18
C THR A 143 1.91 20.41 -4.61
N GLY A 144 1.45 21.67 -4.76
CA GLY A 144 2.09 22.84 -5.40
C GLY A 144 3.49 23.28 -4.98
N LYS A 145 4.20 22.51 -4.15
CA LYS A 145 5.66 22.54 -4.04
C LYS A 145 6.13 21.14 -4.41
N LYS A 146 6.59 20.98 -5.65
CA LYS A 146 7.09 19.77 -6.31
C LYS A 146 8.35 19.20 -5.61
N LYS A 147 8.27 18.94 -4.31
CA LYS A 147 9.35 18.38 -3.52
C LYS A 147 9.53 16.93 -3.89
N TRP A 148 10.76 16.57 -4.24
CA TRP A 148 11.16 15.18 -4.36
C TRP A 148 11.17 14.54 -2.98
N ILE A 149 10.57 13.36 -2.89
CA ILE A 149 10.62 12.51 -1.70
C ILE A 149 11.14 11.16 -2.13
N VAL A 150 11.96 10.55 -1.26
CA VAL A 150 12.47 9.20 -1.47
C VAL A 150 11.54 8.23 -0.75
N LEU A 151 11.21 7.14 -1.42
CA LEU A 151 10.47 6.02 -0.84
C LEU A 151 11.23 4.72 -1.10
N SER A 152 11.17 3.83 -0.13
CA SER A 152 11.87 2.55 -0.17
C SER A 152 10.88 1.42 -0.42
N LEU A 153 11.20 0.55 -1.38
CA LEU A 153 10.60 -0.76 -1.52
C LEU A 153 11.44 -1.78 -0.78
N TYR A 154 10.84 -2.46 0.19
CA TYR A 154 11.51 -3.55 0.89
C TYR A 154 11.19 -4.90 0.25
N ARG A 155 12.20 -5.75 0.19
CA ARG A 155 12.05 -7.17 -0.12
C ARG A 155 11.20 -7.83 0.96
N ASP A 156 10.25 -8.64 0.53
CA ASP A 156 9.39 -9.43 1.40
C ASP A 156 9.64 -10.92 1.10
N ASP A 157 10.40 -11.56 1.98
CA ASP A 157 10.70 -12.99 1.91
C ASP A 157 9.62 -13.86 2.57
N GLN A 158 8.81 -13.28 3.45
CA GLN A 158 7.70 -13.98 4.11
C GLN A 158 6.52 -14.17 3.16
N CYS A 159 6.31 -13.24 2.23
CA CYS A 159 5.32 -13.36 1.17
C CYS A 159 5.94 -13.01 -0.20
N PRO A 160 6.72 -13.93 -0.81
CA PRO A 160 7.40 -13.69 -2.08
C PRO A 160 6.47 -13.27 -3.21
N GLU A 161 5.22 -13.75 -3.21
CA GLU A 161 4.21 -13.38 -4.21
C GLU A 161 3.84 -11.90 -4.16
N LEU A 162 3.88 -11.27 -2.99
CA LEU A 162 3.54 -9.86 -2.79
C LEU A 162 4.77 -8.95 -2.67
N CYS A 163 5.97 -9.50 -2.85
CA CYS A 163 7.22 -8.76 -2.77
C CYS A 163 7.37 -7.78 -3.94
N PRO A 164 7.41 -6.46 -3.69
CA PRO A 164 7.53 -5.47 -4.75
C PRO A 164 8.91 -5.48 -5.41
N VAL A 165 9.98 -5.71 -4.65
CA VAL A 165 11.36 -5.77 -5.18
C VAL A 165 11.47 -6.89 -6.22
N ARG A 166 10.99 -8.10 -5.88
CA ARG A 166 10.92 -9.22 -6.82
C ARG A 166 10.10 -8.89 -8.06
N ALA A 167 8.94 -8.26 -7.90
CA ALA A 167 8.08 -7.93 -9.04
C ALA A 167 8.71 -6.90 -9.99
N VAL A 168 9.41 -5.89 -9.45
CA VAL A 168 10.11 -4.87 -10.24
C VAL A 168 11.29 -5.49 -10.99
N LEU A 169 12.13 -6.28 -10.31
CA LEU A 169 13.29 -6.93 -10.92
C LEU A 169 12.86 -7.97 -11.97
N ALA A 170 11.82 -8.75 -11.68
CA ALA A 170 11.25 -9.70 -12.64
C ALA A 170 10.72 -8.98 -13.89
N TRP A 171 10.02 -7.86 -13.72
CA TRP A 171 9.57 -7.03 -14.86
C TRP A 171 10.73 -6.53 -15.71
N ILE A 172 11.77 -5.95 -15.08
CA ILE A 172 12.96 -5.43 -15.77
C ILE A 172 13.63 -6.55 -16.58
N HIS A 173 13.82 -7.71 -15.96
CA HIS A 173 14.45 -8.87 -16.61
C HIS A 173 13.60 -9.41 -17.77
N LEU A 174 12.32 -9.71 -17.52
CA LEU A 174 11.43 -10.34 -18.49
C LEU A 174 11.11 -9.44 -19.69
N SER A 175 11.02 -8.13 -19.46
CA SER A 175 10.79 -7.14 -20.54
C SER A 175 12.05 -6.81 -21.33
N ARG A 176 13.22 -7.29 -20.91
CA ARG A 176 14.53 -6.85 -21.42
C ARG A 176 14.64 -5.33 -21.38
N HIS A 177 14.22 -4.74 -20.26
CA HIS A 177 14.14 -3.29 -20.13
C HIS A 177 15.51 -2.65 -20.34
N PRO A 178 15.62 -1.55 -21.13
CA PRO A 178 16.91 -0.93 -21.44
C PRO A 178 17.55 -0.18 -20.26
N GLY A 179 16.98 -0.25 -19.06
CA GLY A 179 17.42 0.52 -17.88
C GLY A 179 17.25 2.04 -17.99
N THR A 180 16.67 2.55 -19.08
CA THR A 180 16.45 3.98 -19.33
C THR A 180 14.99 4.26 -19.71
N GLY A 181 14.56 5.52 -19.59
CA GLY A 181 13.17 5.92 -19.89
C GLY A 181 12.18 5.57 -18.78
N TYR A 182 10.91 5.38 -19.15
CA TYR A 182 9.82 5.02 -18.21
C TYR A 182 9.97 3.59 -17.73
N LEU A 183 9.81 3.35 -16.41
CA LEU A 183 9.76 1.99 -15.85
C LEU A 183 8.61 1.18 -16.48
N PHE A 184 7.49 1.84 -16.76
CA PHE A 184 6.35 1.25 -17.46
C PHE A 184 6.04 2.09 -18.71
N PRO A 185 6.65 1.78 -19.88
CA PRO A 185 6.43 2.53 -21.11
C PRO A 185 5.03 2.28 -21.70
N HIS A 186 4.56 3.13 -22.60
CA HIS A 186 3.33 2.89 -23.38
C HIS A 186 3.48 1.65 -24.29
N ASP A 187 2.42 0.87 -24.47
CA ASP A 187 2.47 -0.41 -25.21
C ASP A 187 2.88 -0.25 -26.69
N LYS A 188 2.58 0.91 -27.29
CA LYS A 188 2.88 1.23 -28.69
C LYS A 188 4.04 2.21 -28.87
N ASP A 189 4.50 2.87 -27.80
CA ASP A 189 5.45 3.98 -27.89
C ASP A 189 6.31 4.04 -26.63
N ALA A 190 7.51 3.47 -26.69
CA ALA A 190 8.38 3.38 -25.52
C ALA A 190 8.83 4.73 -24.95
N THR A 191 8.65 5.82 -25.70
CA THR A 191 9.01 7.18 -25.28
C THR A 191 7.96 7.86 -24.41
N LYS A 192 6.78 7.23 -24.23
CA LYS A 192 5.65 7.78 -23.46
C LYS A 192 5.36 6.94 -22.22
N CYS A 193 4.83 7.59 -21.19
CA CYS A 193 4.35 6.91 -20.00
C CYS A 193 3.11 6.07 -20.31
N TYR A 194 2.84 5.08 -19.46
CA TYR A 194 1.65 4.26 -19.60
C TYR A 194 0.37 5.07 -19.31
N PRO A 195 -0.69 5.00 -20.14
CA PRO A 195 -1.85 5.88 -19.96
C PRO A 195 -2.63 5.58 -18.67
N PRO A 196 -2.96 6.59 -17.84
CA PRO A 196 -3.68 6.37 -16.59
C PRO A 196 -5.06 5.72 -16.80
N ALA A 197 -5.81 6.16 -17.82
CA ALA A 197 -7.13 5.61 -18.14
C ALA A 197 -7.04 4.13 -18.55
N THR A 198 -6.02 3.76 -19.33
CA THR A 198 -5.77 2.36 -19.71
C THR A 198 -5.41 1.52 -18.49
N PHE A 199 -4.55 2.03 -17.61
CA PHE A 199 -4.18 1.34 -16.36
C PHE A 199 -5.40 1.10 -15.48
N GLN A 200 -6.22 2.12 -15.27
CA GLN A 200 -7.46 2.01 -14.50
C GLN A 200 -8.42 0.99 -15.10
N THR A 201 -8.61 1.01 -16.42
CA THR A 201 -9.49 0.06 -17.13
C THR A 201 -9.00 -1.38 -16.97
N LYS A 202 -7.70 -1.62 -17.14
CA LYS A 202 -7.13 -2.96 -16.96
C LYS A 202 -7.25 -3.45 -15.51
N CYS A 203 -6.97 -2.59 -14.53
CA CYS A 203 -7.19 -2.90 -13.10
C CYS A 203 -8.66 -3.28 -12.83
N ARG A 204 -9.62 -2.51 -13.36
CA ARG A 204 -11.05 -2.80 -13.24
C ARG A 204 -11.41 -4.15 -13.83
N ASN A 205 -10.95 -4.45 -15.03
CA ASN A 205 -11.27 -5.70 -15.73
C ASN A 205 -10.75 -6.92 -14.96
N VAL A 206 -9.52 -6.84 -14.44
CA VAL A 206 -8.92 -7.92 -13.65
C VAL A 206 -9.68 -8.14 -12.34
N CYS A 207 -9.98 -7.07 -11.61
CA CYS A 207 -10.79 -7.18 -10.39
C CYS A 207 -12.16 -7.79 -10.69
N THR A 208 -12.82 -7.36 -11.78
CA THR A 208 -14.12 -7.90 -12.20
C THR A 208 -14.03 -9.39 -12.48
N LYS A 209 -13.01 -9.83 -13.22
CA LYS A 209 -12.82 -11.24 -13.57
C LYS A 209 -12.52 -12.12 -12.36
N VAL A 210 -11.66 -11.65 -11.45
CA VAL A 210 -11.26 -12.42 -10.27
C VAL A 210 -12.36 -12.48 -9.21
N THR A 211 -13.27 -11.49 -9.20
CA THR A 211 -14.28 -11.35 -8.13
C THR A 211 -15.70 -11.67 -8.58
N GLY A 212 -15.94 -11.72 -9.89
CA GLY A 212 -17.27 -11.88 -10.46
C GLY A 212 -18.19 -10.66 -10.30
N ARG A 213 -17.66 -9.49 -9.92
CA ARG A 213 -18.47 -8.30 -9.56
C ARG A 213 -18.08 -7.07 -10.36
N GLN A 214 -19.07 -6.25 -10.71
CA GLN A 214 -18.86 -4.89 -11.19
C GLN A 214 -18.75 -3.94 -9.98
N GLY A 215 -17.54 -3.76 -9.46
CA GLY A 215 -17.29 -2.80 -8.37
C GLY A 215 -16.85 -1.43 -8.89
N PRO A 216 -16.83 -0.39 -8.04
CA PRO A 216 -16.14 0.86 -8.35
C PRO A 216 -14.62 0.67 -8.27
N PHE A 217 -14.05 -0.08 -9.23
CA PHE A 217 -12.62 -0.34 -9.32
C PHE A 217 -11.87 0.83 -9.95
N ALA A 218 -11.81 1.95 -9.23
CA ALA A 218 -10.87 3.02 -9.53
C ALA A 218 -9.51 2.71 -8.87
N THR A 219 -8.41 3.11 -9.50
CA THR A 219 -7.01 2.88 -9.04
C THR A 219 -6.74 3.25 -7.58
N HIS A 220 -7.59 4.07 -6.97
CA HIS A 220 -7.59 4.37 -5.54
C HIS A 220 -7.71 3.13 -4.63
N TRP A 221 -8.30 2.04 -5.11
CA TRP A 221 -8.36 0.78 -4.36
C TRP A 221 -6.96 0.19 -4.10
N LEU A 222 -5.97 0.45 -4.97
CA LEU A 222 -4.58 0.02 -4.79
C LEU A 222 -3.98 0.69 -3.55
N ARG A 223 -4.14 2.01 -3.45
CA ARG A 223 -3.69 2.80 -2.29
C ARG A 223 -4.35 2.35 -1.00
N LYS A 224 -5.67 2.16 -1.01
CA LYS A 224 -6.41 1.63 0.14
C LYS A 224 -6.02 0.18 0.48
N THR A 225 -5.62 -0.62 -0.51
CA THR A 225 -5.04 -1.96 -0.27
C THR A 225 -3.68 -1.86 0.43
N GLY A 226 -2.84 -0.89 0.08
CA GLY A 226 -1.62 -0.59 0.83
C GLY A 226 -1.90 -0.30 2.30
N TRP A 227 -2.94 0.51 2.58
CA TRP A 227 -3.43 0.76 3.94
C TRP A 227 -3.89 -0.52 4.64
N LEU A 228 -4.62 -1.40 3.95
CA LEU A 228 -5.07 -2.67 4.52
C LEU A 228 -3.87 -3.54 4.93
N LEU A 229 -2.90 -3.73 4.03
CA LEU A 229 -1.72 -4.55 4.30
C LEU A 229 -0.91 -4.01 5.48
N ALA A 230 -0.68 -2.69 5.53
CA ALA A 230 0.06 -2.08 6.63
C ALA A 230 -0.70 -2.16 7.96
N THR A 231 -2.02 -1.93 7.99
CA THR A 231 -2.82 -2.08 9.23
C THR A 231 -2.82 -3.53 9.73
N TRP A 232 -2.96 -4.51 8.83
CA TRP A 232 -2.96 -5.93 9.20
C TRP A 232 -1.58 -6.41 9.65
N GLY A 233 -0.52 -5.77 9.15
CA GLY A 233 0.86 -5.96 9.61
C GLY A 233 1.25 -5.16 10.86
N GLY A 234 0.31 -4.48 11.53
CA GLY A 234 0.57 -3.75 12.77
C GLY A 234 1.16 -2.34 12.61
N GLY A 235 1.14 -1.77 11.40
CA GLY A 235 1.65 -0.43 11.13
C GLY A 235 0.90 0.68 11.88
N SER A 236 1.64 1.70 12.33
CA SER A 236 1.06 2.83 13.05
C SER A 236 0.33 3.80 12.12
N GLY A 237 -0.64 4.53 12.67
CA GLY A 237 -1.39 5.54 11.89
C GLY A 237 -0.50 6.69 11.38
N VAL A 238 0.55 7.02 12.14
CA VAL A 238 1.51 8.09 11.81
C VAL A 238 2.39 7.67 10.63
N ASP A 239 2.95 6.46 10.69
CA ASP A 239 3.80 5.93 9.61
C ASP A 239 2.99 5.82 8.31
N MET A 240 1.75 5.34 8.41
CA MET A 240 0.86 5.22 7.27
C MET A 240 0.45 6.60 6.70
N GLN A 241 0.25 7.61 7.55
CA GLN A 241 0.01 8.98 7.10
C GLN A 241 1.22 9.50 6.31
N GLN A 242 2.43 9.29 6.81
CA GLN A 242 3.67 9.71 6.15
C GLN A 242 3.88 8.96 4.83
N ALA A 243 3.79 7.63 4.84
CA ALA A 243 3.98 6.78 3.66
C ALA A 243 2.99 7.10 2.54
N SER A 244 1.74 7.43 2.88
CA SER A 244 0.72 7.83 1.90
C SER A 244 0.76 9.33 1.57
N ARG A 245 1.50 10.14 2.32
CA ARG A 245 1.62 11.60 2.17
C ARG A 245 0.27 12.30 2.32
N HIS A 246 -0.46 11.94 3.39
CA HIS A 246 -1.65 12.67 3.81
C HIS A 246 -1.24 13.89 4.65
N LYS A 247 -1.86 15.06 4.41
CA LYS A 247 -1.51 16.29 5.13
C LYS A 247 -1.94 16.27 6.61
N SER A 248 -2.87 15.40 6.99
CA SER A 248 -3.38 15.29 8.35
C SER A 248 -3.72 13.85 8.72
N LEU A 249 -3.70 13.57 10.03
CA LEU A 249 -4.18 12.30 10.58
C LEU A 249 -5.67 12.09 10.31
N GLU A 250 -6.48 13.15 10.26
CA GLU A 250 -7.91 13.04 9.93
C GLU A 250 -8.12 12.45 8.53
N MET A 251 -7.39 12.94 7.51
CA MET A 251 -7.46 12.40 6.15
C MET A 251 -6.97 10.95 6.08
N ALA A 252 -5.91 10.63 6.82
CA ALA A 252 -5.42 9.26 7.00
C ALA A 252 -6.44 8.35 7.69
N GLY A 253 -7.15 8.88 8.70
CA GLY A 253 -8.17 8.17 9.47
C GLY A 253 -9.28 7.60 8.61
N ARG A 254 -9.68 8.30 7.53
CA ARG A 254 -10.68 7.80 6.56
C ARG A 254 -10.24 6.52 5.85
N TYR A 255 -8.94 6.34 5.61
CA TYR A 255 -8.41 5.10 5.05
C TYR A 255 -8.28 4.02 6.12
N LYS A 256 -7.87 4.40 7.33
CA LYS A 256 -7.72 3.50 8.47
C LYS A 256 -9.05 2.88 8.91
N GLN A 257 -10.11 3.68 9.01
CA GLN A 257 -11.42 3.24 9.47
C GLN A 257 -11.99 2.13 8.58
N ASP A 258 -11.93 2.30 7.25
CA ASP A 258 -12.37 1.30 6.28
C ASP A 258 -11.63 -0.04 6.46
N VAL A 259 -10.30 0.00 6.67
CA VAL A 259 -9.48 -1.21 6.72
C VAL A 259 -9.48 -1.89 8.10
N GLN A 260 -9.70 -1.14 9.18
CA GLN A 260 -9.91 -1.68 10.51
C GLN A 260 -11.20 -2.47 10.59
N SER A 261 -12.31 -1.95 10.04
CA SER A 261 -13.56 -2.71 9.98
C SER A 261 -13.38 -4.03 9.22
N LEU A 262 -12.63 -4.04 8.11
CA LEU A 262 -12.31 -5.26 7.38
C LEU A 262 -11.43 -6.23 8.17
N LEU A 263 -10.53 -5.73 9.01
CA LEU A 263 -9.70 -6.55 9.90
C LEU A 263 -10.55 -7.22 10.98
N GLU A 264 -11.40 -6.45 11.66
CA GLU A 264 -12.25 -6.96 12.74
C GLU A 264 -13.22 -8.02 12.24
N ILE A 265 -13.84 -7.80 11.08
CA ILE A 265 -14.70 -8.84 10.48
C ILE A 265 -13.88 -10.09 10.13
N ALA A 266 -12.65 -9.94 9.60
CA ALA A 266 -11.80 -11.09 9.27
C ALA A 266 -11.37 -11.87 10.53
N LYS A 267 -11.13 -11.20 11.66
CA LYS A 267 -10.90 -11.85 12.96
C LYS A 267 -12.14 -12.61 13.42
N ASN A 268 -13.31 -11.98 13.37
CA ASN A 268 -14.58 -12.59 13.81
C ASN A 268 -14.98 -13.81 12.97
N GLN A 269 -14.66 -13.83 11.67
CA GLN A 269 -14.88 -14.99 10.82
C GLN A 269 -13.98 -16.19 11.15
N ARG A 270 -12.78 -15.96 11.68
CA ARG A 270 -11.92 -17.05 12.17
C ARG A 270 -12.55 -17.76 13.36
N TYR A 271 -13.11 -16.99 14.29
CA TYR A 271 -13.76 -17.55 15.48
C TYR A 271 -15.03 -18.36 15.17
N LEU A 272 -15.69 -18.14 14.03
CA LEU A 272 -16.86 -18.91 13.62
C LEU A 272 -16.53 -20.25 12.93
N ILE A 273 -15.26 -20.52 12.64
CA ILE A 273 -14.80 -21.79 12.04
C ILE A 273 -14.24 -22.73 13.12
N ASP A 274 -13.87 -22.19 14.28
CA ASP A 274 -13.28 -22.92 15.41
C ASP A 274 -14.31 -23.27 16.53
N VAL A 275 -15.62 -23.18 16.25
CA VAL A 275 -16.74 -23.59 17.12
C VAL A 275 -17.59 -24.61 16.37
#